data_AF-A0A4Y2KRH7-F1
#
_entry.id   AF-A0A4Y2KRH7-F1
#
_cell.length_a   1.000
_cell.length_b   1.000
_cell.length_c   1.000
_cell.angle_alpha   90.00
_cell.angle_beta   90.00
_cell.angle_gamma   90.00
#
_symmetry.space_group_name_H-M   'P 1'
#
loop_
_entity.id
_entity.type
_entity.pdbx_description
1 polymer ?
#
loop_
_entity_poly.entity_id
_entity_poly.type
_entity_poly.pdbx_seq_one_letter_code
_entity_poly.pdbx_strand_id
1 'polypeptide(L)' 'MVLSLEQRIFLVLEYHRLEHSCVQTRRSFQRRNDVRSGPSDSAIKALFEKFERTGNVNDDRIGNVDRPRSANTESNAGAV' A
#
# COMPACT_ATOMS: atom_id res chain seq x y z
N MET A 1 -7.87 -0.99 -7.54
CA MET A 1 -6.50 -0.66 -8.00
C MET A 1 -5.56 -1.01 -6.86
N VAL A 2 -4.60 -1.91 -7.07
CA VAL A 2 -3.56 -2.18 -6.07
C VAL A 2 -2.40 -1.25 -6.38
N LEU A 3 -2.04 -0.38 -5.44
CA LEU A 3 -0.92 0.56 -5.61
C LEU A 3 0.38 -0.13 -5.23
N SER A 4 1.43 0.03 -6.05
CA SER A 4 2.78 -0.39 -5.66
C SER A 4 3.26 0.37 -4.42
N LEU A 5 4.30 -0.14 -3.75
CA LEU A 5 4.91 0.57 -2.62
C LEU A 5 5.42 1.95 -3.05
N GLU A 6 6.10 2.02 -4.19
CA GLU A 6 6.61 3.28 -4.75
C GLU A 6 5.50 4.29 -5.03
N GLN A 7 4.38 3.82 -5.59
CA GLN A 7 3.20 4.64 -5.87
C GLN A 7 2.59 5.23 -4.59
N ARG A 8 2.58 4.46 -3.50
CA ARG A 8 2.07 4.92 -2.20
C ARG A 8 3.00 5.91 -1.52
N ILE A 9 4.31 5.65 -1.55
CA ILE A 9 5.32 6.61 -1.07
C ILE A 9 5.17 7.93 -1.81
N PHE A 10 5.04 7.88 -3.14
CA PHE A 10 4.83 9.07 -3.95
C PHE A 10 3.57 9.84 -3.55
N LEU A 11 2.44 9.14 -3.36
CA LEU A 11 1.19 9.79 -2.95
C LEU A 11 1.32 10.49 -1.60
N VAL A 12 1.97 9.88 -0.61
CA VAL A 12 2.15 10.47 0.73
C VAL A 12 3.03 11.71 0.67
N LEU A 13 4.16 11.64 -0.04
CA LEU A 13 5.07 12.78 -0.20
C LEU A 13 4.39 13.93 -0.95
N GLU A 14 3.69 13.62 -2.03
CA GLU A 14 3.07 14.63 -2.88
C GLU A 14 1.83 15.25 -2.22
N TYR A 15 1.10 14.48 -1.41
CA TYR A 15 -0.01 14.98 -0.60
C TYR A 15 0.45 16.01 0.43
N HIS A 16 1.58 15.76 1.11
CA HIS A 16 2.16 16.73 2.03
C HIS A 16 2.71 17.96 1.28
N ARG A 17 3.38 17.79 0.13
CA ARG A 17 3.90 18.90 -0.68
C ARG A 17 2.79 19.83 -1.20
N LEU A 18 1.60 19.28 -1.44
CA LEU A 18 0.45 19.99 -1.99
C LEU A 18 -0.57 20.39 -0.91
N GLU A 19 -0.12 20.55 0.33
CA GLU A 19 -0.93 21.05 1.45
C GLU A 19 -2.24 20.25 1.62
N HIS A 20 -2.15 18.92 1.54
CA HIS A 20 -3.26 17.99 1.73
C HIS A 20 -4.37 18.06 0.65
N SER A 21 -4.05 18.56 -0.55
CA SER A 21 -4.97 18.59 -1.69
C SER A 21 -5.08 17.23 -2.41
N CYS A 22 -6.19 16.52 -2.22
CA CYS A 22 -6.46 15.23 -2.89
C CYS A 22 -6.47 15.36 -4.42
N VAL A 23 -7.09 16.42 -4.94
CA VAL A 23 -7.25 16.64 -6.39
C VAL A 23 -5.90 16.86 -7.06
N GLN A 24 -5.05 17.71 -6.48
CA GLN A 24 -3.73 17.98 -7.04
C GLN A 24 -2.83 16.75 -6.95
N THR A 25 -2.88 16.03 -5.84
CA THR A 25 -2.15 14.78 -5.63
C THR A 25 -2.54 13.72 -6.67
N ARG A 26 -3.84 13.53 -6.91
CA ARG A 26 -4.34 12.62 -7.95
C ARG A 26 -3.87 13.03 -9.34
N ARG A 27 -3.93 14.33 -9.67
CA ARG A 27 -3.45 14.85 -10.97
C ARG A 27 -1.94 14.64 -11.16
N SER A 28 -1.15 14.84 -10.12
CA SER A 28 0.29 14.57 -10.16
C SER A 28 0.58 13.07 -10.32
N PHE A 29 -0.18 12.22 -9.64
CA PHE A 29 -0.10 10.77 -9.80
C PHE A 29 -0.41 10.32 -11.23
N GLN A 30 -1.50 10.84 -11.81
CA GLN A 30 -1.90 10.54 -13.18
C GLN A 30 -0.81 10.95 -14.18
N ARG A 31 -0.25 12.16 -14.04
CA ARG A 31 0.84 12.65 -14.88
C ARG A 31 2.11 11.80 -14.76
N ARG A 32 2.49 11.39 -13.54
CA ARG A 32 3.70 10.60 -13.31
C ARG A 32 3.60 9.17 -13.84
N ASN A 33 2.43 8.56 -13.77
CA ASN A 33 2.24 7.15 -14.14
C ASN A 33 1.60 6.97 -15.53
N ASP A 34 1.33 8.06 -16.25
CA ASP A 34 0.61 8.09 -17.53
C ASP A 34 -0.71 7.28 -17.50
N VAL A 35 -1.45 7.41 -16.39
CA VAL A 35 -2.71 6.68 -16.18
C VAL A 35 -3.92 7.60 -16.31
N ARG A 36 -4.94 7.13 -17.04
CA ARG A 36 -6.22 7.86 -17.18
C ARG A 36 -6.98 7.99 -15.86
N SER A 37 -6.82 7.02 -14.96
CA SER A 37 -7.48 7.00 -13.66
C SER A 37 -6.46 6.87 -12.54
N GLY A 38 -6.61 7.72 -11.52
CA GLY A 38 -5.82 7.66 -10.31
C GLY A 38 -6.61 7.07 -9.15
N PRO A 39 -5.98 6.91 -7.97
CA PRO A 39 -6.68 6.54 -6.75
C PRO A 39 -7.80 7.55 -6.42
N SER A 40 -8.86 7.07 -5.78
CA SER A 40 -9.93 7.94 -5.29
C SER A 40 -9.44 8.83 -4.15
N ASP A 41 -10.11 9.96 -3.94
CA ASP A 41 -9.82 10.89 -2.84
C ASP A 41 -9.92 10.18 -1.49
N SER A 42 -10.88 9.27 -1.33
CA SER A 42 -11.01 8.41 -0.14
C SER A 42 -9.82 7.47 0.05
N ALA A 43 -9.27 6.90 -1.03
CA ALA A 43 -8.11 6.03 -0.95
C ALA A 43 -6.82 6.80 -0.63
N ILE A 44 -6.69 8.03 -1.15
CA ILE A 44 -5.57 8.92 -0.82
C ILE A 44 -5.63 9.30 0.67
N LYS A 45 -6.81 9.70 1.18
CA LYS A 45 -7.00 10.03 2.60
C LYS A 45 -6.72 8.83 3.50
N ALA A 46 -7.31 7.67 3.20
CA ALA A 46 -7.09 6.45 3.98
C ALA A 46 -5.61 6.03 4.03
N LEU A 47 -4.89 6.19 2.92
CA LEU A 47 -3.44 5.95 2.88
C LEU A 47 -2.69 6.90 3.83
N PHE A 48 -3.07 8.19 3.83
CA PHE A 48 -2.44 9.19 4.68
C PHE A 48 -2.78 9.00 6.16
N GLU A 49 -4.04 8.76 6.49
CA GLU A 49 -4.48 8.45 7.86
C GLU A 49 -3.76 7.22 8.43
N LYS A 50 -3.58 6.18 7.60
CA LYS A 50 -2.78 5.01 7.98
C LYS A 50 -1.33 5.39 8.25
N PHE A 51 -0.73 6.20 7.38
CA PHE A 51 0.64 6.66 7.54
C PHE A 51 0.82 7.48 8.82
N GLU A 52 -0.09 8.42 9.12
CA GLU A 52 -0.05 9.18 10.38
C GLU A 52 -0.21 8.27 11.61
N ARG A 53 -1.08 7.27 11.53
CA ARG A 53 -1.32 6.33 12.64
C ARG A 53 -0.15 5.38 12.91
N THR A 54 0.54 4.93 11.87
CA THR A 54 1.50 3.79 11.97
C THR A 54 2.92 4.13 11.56
N GLY A 55 3.16 5.28 10.93
CA GLY A 55 4.41 5.61 10.24
C GLY A 55 4.67 4.75 9.00
N ASN A 56 3.71 3.92 8.58
CA ASN A 56 3.89 2.90 7.55
C ASN A 56 2.98 3.13 6.34
N VAL A 57 3.58 3.02 5.16
CA VAL A 57 2.90 3.11 3.85
C VAL A 57 2.62 1.74 3.23
N ASN A 58 3.09 0.66 3.85
CA ASN A 58 3.01 -0.69 3.32
C ASN A 58 1.57 -1.24 3.38
N ASP A 59 1.29 -2.27 2.58
CA ASP A 59 -0.06 -2.85 2.49
C ASP A 59 -0.18 -3.87 3.61
N ASP A 60 -1.33 -3.87 4.31
CA ASP A 60 -1.60 -4.87 5.35
C ASP A 60 -1.66 -6.29 4.75
N ARG A 61 -1.78 -6.40 3.42
CA ARG A 61 -1.76 -7.67 2.68
C ARG A 61 -0.45 -8.45 2.77
N ILE A 62 0.68 -7.84 3.14
CA ILE A 62 1.93 -8.60 3.38
C ILE A 62 1.81 -9.53 4.61
N GLY A 63 0.89 -9.25 5.54
CA GLY A 63 0.59 -10.13 6.68
C GLY A 63 -0.40 -11.26 6.38
N ASN A 64 -1.08 -11.22 5.23
CA ASN A 64 -2.00 -12.26 4.76
C ASN A 64 -1.37 -13.17 3.69
N VAL A 65 -0.05 -13.22 3.61
CA VAL A 65 0.61 -14.38 3.01
C VAL A 65 0.43 -15.49 4.02
N ASP A 66 -0.54 -16.37 3.77
CA ASP A 66 -0.87 -17.54 4.58
C ASP A 66 0.38 -18.10 5.26
N ARG A 67 0.25 -18.34 6.58
CA ARG A 67 1.21 -19.06 7.42
C ARG A 67 2.04 -20.01 6.55
N PRO A 68 3.37 -19.89 6.49
CA PRO A 68 4.17 -20.75 5.64
C PRO A 68 3.75 -22.18 5.94
N ARG A 69 3.12 -22.85 4.96
CA ARG A 69 2.85 -24.28 5.06
C ARG A 69 4.22 -24.92 5.09
N SER A 70 4.70 -25.21 6.30
CA SER A 70 5.83 -26.08 6.51
C SER A 70 5.54 -27.33 5.69
N ALA A 71 6.35 -27.60 4.66
CA ALA A 71 6.23 -28.85 3.94
C ALA A 71 6.46 -29.95 4.96
N ASN A 72 5.44 -30.77 5.23
CA ASN A 72 5.62 -31.97 6.05
C ASN A 72 6.64 -32.85 5.30
N THR A 73 7.86 -32.86 5.80
CA THR A 73 8.87 -33.84 5.44
C THR A 73 8.62 -35.08 6.28
N GLU A 74 8.94 -36.25 5.74
CA GLU A 74 8.70 -37.58 6.34
C GLU A 74 9.27 -37.69 7.76
N SER A 75 10.28 -36.87 8.10
CA SER A 75 10.88 -36.78 9.44
C SER A 75 9.93 -36.28 10.54
N ASN A 76 8.81 -35.63 10.21
CA ASN A 76 7.87 -35.07 11.21
C ASN A 76 6.69 -36.01 11.51
N ALA A 77 6.63 -37.21 10.91
CA ALA A 77 5.54 -38.18 11.10
C ALA A 77 5.73 -39.11 12.32
N GLY A 78 6.67 -38.80 13.23
CA GLY A 78 7.14 -39.72 14.28
C GLY A 78 6.89 -39.29 15.73
N ALA A 79 5.90 -38.45 16.00
CA ALA A 79 5.49 -38.13 17.38
C ALA A 79 4.00 -38.41 17.58
N VAL A 80 3.70 -39.66 17.95
CA VAL A 80 2.47 -40.08 18.64
C VAL A 80 2.84 -40.75 19.95
#